data_AF-A0A661NVZ8-F1
#
_entry.id   AF-A0A661NVZ8-F1
#
_cell.length_a   1.000
_cell.length_b   1.000
_cell.length_c   1.000
_cell.angle_alpha   90.00
_cell.angle_beta   90.00
_cell.angle_gamma   90.00
#
_symmetry.space_group_name_H-M   'P 1'
#
loop_
_entity.id
_entity.type
_entity.pdbx_description
1 polymer ?
#
loop_
_entity_poly.entity_id
_entity_poly.type
_entity_poly.pdbx_seq_one_letter_code
_entity_poly.pdbx_strand_id
1 'polypeptide(L)'
;MARSEDDGTASRSDPETRKASLLLSGLALTPDSALEVFRDRRAGDPALALEHLRQARDILDAVAAAIVSSDPAPWRQIEQAWSTLHQGLAPGEPVAVAPVRGPADPLAAAGIDVAALNRVKLDADSASTLPADSIQVVGDALPFREAQAQPPSSALDDDDPEPDALRETIGLDDDHPLSMTDEVPTDRTGPQEDEVTVAIDLPADVPLGAEIPRHLAALTVVQYAALCAECAVHPEWVDPINARYQVSNHQERQALDRLWKERMAIDDQLELVWRWHFARYEQLAKNR
;
A
#
# COMPACT_ATOMS: atom_id res chain seq x y z
N MET A 1 -9.67 10.15 -52.93
CA MET A 1 -9.69 9.32 -51.72
C MET A 1 -8.26 8.91 -51.41
N ALA A 2 -7.55 9.72 -50.64
CA ALA A 2 -6.22 9.39 -50.14
C ALA A 2 -6.41 8.70 -48.78
N ARG A 3 -5.92 7.46 -48.65
CA ARG A 3 -5.85 6.77 -47.35
C ARG A 3 -4.70 7.41 -46.59
N SER A 4 -5.02 8.15 -45.53
CA SER A 4 -4.05 8.46 -44.48
C SER A 4 -3.59 7.13 -43.90
N GLU A 5 -2.34 6.77 -44.21
CA GLU A 5 -1.58 5.78 -43.48
C GLU A 5 -1.39 6.37 -42.08
N ASP A 6 -2.24 5.92 -41.17
CA ASP A 6 -2.11 6.11 -39.74
C ASP A 6 -0.83 5.35 -39.33
N ASP A 7 0.29 6.08 -39.39
CA ASP A 7 1.61 5.60 -39.00
C ASP A 7 1.57 5.36 -37.49
N GLY A 8 1.16 4.14 -37.15
CA GLY A 8 1.15 3.55 -35.83
C GLY A 8 2.55 3.49 -35.27
N THR A 9 3.07 4.65 -34.93
CA THR A 9 4.20 4.87 -34.02
C THR A 9 3.70 4.51 -32.63
N ALA A 10 3.44 3.21 -32.42
CA ALA A 10 3.49 2.62 -31.11
C ALA A 10 4.89 2.92 -30.58
N SER A 11 4.98 4.04 -29.86
CA SER A 11 6.19 4.67 -29.36
C SER A 11 6.89 3.63 -28.51
N ARG A 12 7.82 2.90 -29.15
CA ARG A 12 8.61 1.85 -28.53
C ARG A 12 9.55 2.59 -27.60
N SER A 13 9.10 2.80 -26.36
CA SER A 13 9.83 3.60 -25.38
C SER A 13 11.26 3.12 -25.35
N ASP A 14 12.16 4.05 -25.61
CA ASP A 14 13.59 3.84 -25.64
C ASP A 14 14.02 3.09 -24.35
N PRO A 15 14.90 2.08 -24.44
CA PRO A 15 15.34 1.28 -23.29
C PRO A 15 15.84 2.15 -22.11
N GLU A 16 16.47 3.30 -22.36
CA GLU A 16 16.92 4.19 -21.30
C GLU A 16 15.73 4.85 -20.60
N THR A 17 14.72 5.29 -21.36
CA THR A 17 13.46 5.81 -20.80
C THR A 17 12.78 4.78 -19.89
N ARG A 18 12.75 3.50 -20.31
CA ARG A 18 12.21 2.41 -19.47
C ARG A 18 13.04 2.19 -18.20
N LYS A 19 14.36 2.20 -18.30
CA LYS A 19 15.26 2.06 -17.14
C LYS A 19 15.07 3.22 -16.16
N ALA A 20 15.00 4.45 -16.67
CA ALA A 20 14.76 5.65 -15.85
C ALA A 20 13.40 5.57 -15.14
N SER A 21 12.34 5.18 -15.86
CA SER A 21 11.01 4.97 -15.27
C SER A 21 11.02 3.93 -14.15
N LEU A 22 11.74 2.81 -14.32
CA LEU A 22 11.90 1.79 -13.28
C LEU A 22 12.69 2.28 -12.06
N LEU A 23 13.70 3.12 -12.27
CA LEU A 23 14.47 3.73 -11.17
C LEU A 23 13.62 4.74 -10.39
N LEU A 24 12.93 5.64 -11.08
CA LEU A 24 12.08 6.65 -10.44
C LEU A 24 10.91 6.01 -9.69
N SER A 25 10.26 5.02 -10.29
CA SER A 25 9.16 4.29 -9.63
C SER A 25 9.68 3.52 -8.41
N GLY A 26 10.83 2.87 -8.53
CA GLY A 26 11.47 2.19 -7.40
C GLY A 26 11.83 3.16 -6.27
N LEU A 27 12.38 4.33 -6.59
CA LEU A 27 12.73 5.36 -5.61
C LEU A 27 11.49 5.91 -4.90
N ALA A 28 10.45 6.25 -5.66
CA ALA A 28 9.18 6.76 -5.13
C ALA A 28 8.55 5.80 -4.10
N LEU A 29 8.70 4.49 -4.32
CA LEU A 29 8.13 3.45 -3.47
C LEU A 29 9.05 3.02 -2.31
N THR A 30 10.31 3.49 -2.28
CA THR A 30 11.28 3.05 -1.28
C THR A 30 11.13 3.84 0.03
N PRO A 31 10.85 3.18 1.17
CA PRO A 31 10.80 3.85 2.46
C PRO A 31 12.19 4.34 2.90
N ASP A 32 12.25 5.34 3.80
CA ASP A 32 13.53 5.92 4.26
C ASP A 32 14.52 4.90 4.82
N SER A 33 14.01 3.91 5.54
CA SER A 33 14.81 2.82 6.11
C SER A 33 15.45 1.91 5.05
N ALA A 34 14.99 1.96 3.80
CA ALA A 34 15.48 1.13 2.71
C ALA A 34 16.23 1.92 1.62
N LEU A 35 16.40 3.24 1.77
CA LEU A 35 17.08 4.08 0.77
C LEU A 35 18.55 3.70 0.59
N GLU A 36 19.22 3.24 1.65
CA GLU A 36 20.59 2.74 1.58
C GLU A 36 20.69 1.48 0.70
N VAL A 37 19.79 0.52 0.93
CA VAL A 37 19.71 -0.70 0.11
C VAL A 37 19.36 -0.36 -1.35
N PHE A 38 18.48 0.62 -1.57
CA PHE A 38 18.15 1.09 -2.91
C PHE A 38 19.35 1.72 -3.62
N ARG A 39 20.09 2.60 -2.94
CA ARG A 39 21.33 3.20 -3.47
C ARG A 39 22.30 2.12 -3.95
N ASP A 40 22.59 1.17 -3.07
CA ASP A 40 23.61 0.15 -3.30
C ASP A 40 23.22 -0.82 -4.43
N ARG A 41 21.93 -1.13 -4.60
CA ARG A 41 21.44 -2.08 -5.62
C ARG A 41 21.09 -1.46 -6.96
N ARG A 42 20.50 -0.26 -6.96
CA ARG A 42 19.81 0.30 -8.14
C ARG A 42 20.51 1.53 -8.69
N ALA A 43 20.98 2.44 -7.83
CA ALA A 43 21.72 3.60 -8.29
C ALA A 43 23.14 3.21 -8.72
N GLY A 44 23.77 2.27 -7.99
CA GLY A 44 25.12 1.79 -8.28
C GLY A 44 26.20 2.87 -8.14
N ASP A 45 25.81 4.04 -7.62
CA ASP A 45 26.68 5.20 -7.44
C ASP A 45 26.81 5.50 -5.94
N PRO A 46 27.93 5.11 -5.31
CA PRO A 46 28.17 5.41 -3.90
C PRO A 46 28.38 6.90 -3.62
N ALA A 47 28.62 7.73 -4.65
CA ALA A 47 28.72 9.18 -4.50
C ALA A 47 27.37 9.83 -4.23
N LEU A 48 26.27 9.12 -4.48
CA LEU A 48 24.93 9.62 -4.26
C LEU A 48 24.58 9.53 -2.76
N ALA A 49 24.72 10.66 -2.05
CA ALA A 49 24.33 10.76 -0.65
C ALA A 49 22.85 10.38 -0.45
N LEU A 50 22.53 9.72 0.68
CA LEU A 50 21.15 9.33 1.02
C LEU A 50 20.20 10.54 1.05
N GLU A 51 20.73 11.71 1.40
CA GLU A 51 19.97 12.95 1.43
C GLU A 51 19.48 13.35 0.03
N HIS A 52 20.28 13.15 -1.02
CA HIS A 52 19.86 13.39 -2.39
C HIS A 52 18.74 12.45 -2.82
N LEU A 53 18.75 11.19 -2.35
CA LEU A 53 17.68 10.23 -2.63
C LEU A 53 16.37 10.62 -1.94
N ARG A 54 16.43 11.08 -0.69
CA ARG A 54 15.26 11.63 0.02
C ARG A 54 14.69 12.83 -0.72
N GLN A 55 15.54 13.79 -1.03
CA GLN A 55 15.11 15.00 -1.74
C GLN A 55 14.52 14.68 -3.12
N ALA A 56 15.11 13.75 -3.86
CA ALA A 56 14.56 13.29 -5.13
C ALA A 56 13.18 12.61 -4.96
N ARG A 57 12.98 11.83 -3.90
CA ARG A 57 11.67 11.23 -3.59
C ARG A 57 10.64 12.31 -3.25
N ASP A 58 10.99 13.29 -2.43
CA ASP A 58 10.09 14.38 -2.07
C ASP A 58 9.66 15.20 -3.30
N ILE A 59 10.57 15.40 -4.26
CA ILE A 59 10.24 16.01 -5.55
C ILE A 59 9.26 15.14 -6.35
N LEU A 60 9.46 13.82 -6.39
CA LEU A 60 8.54 12.91 -7.09
C LEU A 60 7.14 12.91 -6.46
N ASP A 61 7.05 12.94 -5.13
CA ASP A 61 5.78 13.06 -4.42
C ASP A 61 5.09 14.40 -4.69
N ALA A 62 5.85 15.50 -4.75
CA ALA A 62 5.34 16.81 -5.12
C ALA A 62 4.82 16.82 -6.57
N VAL A 63 5.56 16.23 -7.52
CA VAL A 63 5.13 16.07 -8.92
C VAL A 63 3.84 15.27 -9.00
N ALA A 64 3.74 14.14 -8.29
CA ALA A 64 2.53 13.34 -8.27
C ALA A 64 1.33 14.14 -7.74
N ALA A 65 1.52 14.94 -6.68
CA ALA A 65 0.47 15.83 -6.16
C ALA A 65 0.10 16.95 -7.16
N ALA A 66 1.08 17.53 -7.84
CA ALA A 66 0.89 18.59 -8.83
C ALA A 66 0.17 18.10 -10.11
N ILE A 67 0.36 16.84 -10.51
CA ILE A 67 -0.35 16.24 -11.64
C ILE A 67 -1.85 16.06 -11.32
N VAL A 68 -2.17 15.71 -10.07
CA VAL A 68 -3.56 15.55 -9.62
C VAL A 68 -4.23 16.92 -9.42
N SER A 69 -3.45 17.93 -9.02
CA SER A 69 -3.93 19.30 -8.86
C SER A 69 -4.05 20.04 -10.20
N SER A 70 -5.12 20.80 -10.39
CA SER A 70 -5.21 21.75 -11.51
C SER A 70 -4.50 23.09 -11.23
N ASP A 71 -3.90 23.24 -10.04
CA ASP A 71 -3.20 24.47 -9.64
C ASP A 71 -1.80 24.54 -10.29
N PRO A 72 -1.43 25.65 -10.94
CA PRO A 72 -0.07 25.86 -11.44
C PRO A 72 0.97 26.18 -10.35
N ALA A 73 0.57 26.53 -9.12
CA ALA A 73 1.52 26.91 -8.06
C ALA A 73 2.48 25.76 -7.64
N PRO A 74 2.02 24.50 -7.44
CA PRO A 74 2.89 23.35 -7.19
C PRO A 74 3.99 23.17 -8.25
N TRP A 75 3.67 23.40 -9.53
CA TRP A 75 4.64 23.25 -10.62
C TRP A 75 5.82 24.20 -10.51
N ARG A 76 5.60 25.46 -10.09
CA ARG A 76 6.70 26.42 -9.87
C ARG A 76 7.61 26.01 -8.71
N GLN A 77 7.03 25.45 -7.66
CA GLN A 77 7.79 24.97 -6.50
C GLN A 77 8.66 23.77 -6.88
N ILE A 78 8.12 22.84 -7.67
CA ILE A 78 8.88 21.70 -8.23
C ILE A 78 10.04 22.20 -9.09
N GLU A 79 9.81 23.16 -9.99
CA GLU A 79 10.87 23.73 -10.83
C GLU A 79 11.98 24.39 -10.00
N GLN A 80 11.63 25.08 -8.92
CA GLN A 80 12.59 25.71 -8.01
C GLN A 80 13.41 24.64 -7.27
N ALA A 81 12.77 23.62 -6.69
CA ALA A 81 13.45 22.52 -6.01
C ALA A 81 14.40 21.77 -6.94
N TRP A 82 13.96 21.48 -8.17
CA TRP A 82 14.76 20.85 -9.21
C TRP A 82 15.99 21.68 -9.57
N SER A 83 15.82 23.00 -9.70
CA SER A 83 16.92 23.92 -9.99
C SER A 83 17.96 23.94 -8.87
N THR A 84 17.54 23.94 -7.61
CA THR A 84 18.45 23.87 -6.45
C THR A 84 19.25 22.57 -6.43
N LEU A 85 18.60 21.44 -6.71
CA LEU A 85 19.25 20.13 -6.75
C LEU A 85 20.33 20.08 -7.85
N HIS A 86 20.05 20.65 -9.02
CA HIS A 86 21.03 20.73 -10.11
C HIS A 86 22.18 21.70 -9.85
N GLN A 87 21.96 22.78 -9.11
CA GLN A 87 23.04 23.71 -8.72
C GLN A 87 24.05 23.05 -7.76
N GLY A 88 23.58 22.15 -6.89
CA GLY A 88 24.46 21.39 -5.97
C GLY A 88 25.28 20.29 -6.63
N LEU A 89 24.89 19.84 -7.84
CA LEU A 89 25.55 18.76 -8.57
C LEU A 89 26.61 19.24 -9.59
N ALA A 90 26.93 20.53 -9.61
CA ALA A 90 27.89 21.09 -10.55
C ALA A 90 29.27 20.39 -10.43
N PRO A 91 29.76 19.72 -11.49
CA PRO A 91 30.97 18.93 -11.42
C PRO A 91 32.18 19.86 -11.47
N GLY A 92 32.89 20.03 -10.36
CA GLY A 92 34.24 20.60 -10.39
C GLY A 92 34.64 21.53 -9.26
N GLU A 93 33.77 21.87 -8.32
CA GLU A 93 34.21 22.60 -7.13
C GLU A 93 34.53 21.60 -6.01
N PRO A 94 35.80 21.44 -5.60
CA PRO A 94 36.12 20.66 -4.41
C PRO A 94 35.43 21.35 -3.24
N VAL A 95 34.33 20.77 -2.77
CA VAL A 95 33.62 21.22 -1.59
C VAL A 95 34.60 21.12 -0.43
N ALA A 96 35.27 22.23 -0.12
CA ALA A 96 35.95 22.38 1.14
C ALA A 96 34.89 22.13 2.20
N VAL A 97 35.07 21.06 2.98
CA VAL A 97 34.19 20.67 4.09
C VAL A 97 34.33 21.70 5.20
N ALA A 98 33.84 22.91 4.94
CA ALA A 98 33.50 23.85 5.99
C ALA A 98 32.17 23.35 6.59
N PRO A 99 32.02 23.31 7.92
CA PRO A 99 30.76 22.93 8.55
C PRO A 99 29.67 23.89 8.10
N VAL A 100 28.81 23.44 7.19
CA VAL A 100 27.65 24.17 6.70
C VAL A 100 26.67 24.29 7.87
N ARG A 101 26.77 25.41 8.61
CA ARG A 101 25.72 25.93 9.48
C ARG A 101 24.80 26.81 8.63
N GLY A 102 23.98 26.18 7.79
CA GLY A 102 22.89 26.80 7.04
C GLY A 102 21.59 26.02 7.28
N PRO A 103 20.40 26.60 7.03
CA PRO A 103 19.12 26.02 7.44
C PRO A 103 18.93 24.62 6.85
N ALA A 104 18.44 23.72 7.70
CA ALA A 104 18.58 22.27 7.62
C ALA A 104 17.77 21.56 6.51
N ASP A 105 17.24 22.25 5.51
CA ASP A 105 16.43 21.59 4.49
C ASP A 105 16.30 22.48 3.24
N PRO A 106 16.86 22.09 2.07
CA PRO A 106 16.73 22.86 0.83
C PRO A 106 15.28 22.99 0.34
N LEU A 107 14.38 22.06 0.71
CA LEU A 107 12.95 22.18 0.42
C LEU A 107 12.32 23.26 1.30
N ALA A 108 12.67 23.30 2.59
CA ALA A 108 12.24 24.39 3.48
C ALA A 108 12.82 25.75 3.05
N ALA A 109 14.06 25.79 2.54
CA ALA A 109 14.69 27.01 2.03
C ALA A 109 14.02 27.53 0.73
N ALA A 110 13.44 26.64 -0.07
CA ALA A 110 12.58 26.99 -1.20
C ALA A 110 11.15 27.39 -0.79
N GLY A 111 10.84 27.41 0.51
CA GLY A 111 9.50 27.70 1.03
C GLY A 111 8.51 26.54 0.81
N ILE A 112 9.01 25.35 0.51
CA ILE A 112 8.22 24.16 0.25
C ILE A 112 7.99 23.47 1.58
N ASP A 113 6.82 23.71 2.18
CA ASP A 113 6.34 22.90 3.29
C ASP A 113 5.84 21.57 2.72
N VAL A 114 6.69 20.54 2.74
CA VAL A 114 6.36 19.17 2.30
C VAL A 114 5.16 18.62 3.07
N ALA A 115 4.99 19.03 4.34
CA ALA A 115 3.81 18.68 5.13
C ALA A 115 2.55 19.47 4.70
N ALA A 116 2.68 20.64 4.08
CA ALA A 116 1.57 21.35 3.44
C ALA A 116 1.17 20.73 2.09
N LEU A 117 2.14 20.30 1.27
CA LEU A 117 1.87 19.55 0.03
C LEU A 117 1.15 18.23 0.30
N ASN A 118 1.56 17.50 1.35
CA ASN A 118 0.87 16.30 1.80
C ASN A 118 -0.52 16.59 2.41
N ARG A 119 -0.76 17.80 2.97
CA ARG A 119 -2.09 18.24 3.42
C ARG A 119 -3.04 18.54 2.25
N VAL A 120 -2.56 19.21 1.20
CA VAL A 120 -3.35 19.42 -0.04
C VAL A 120 -3.79 18.09 -0.66
N LYS A 121 -2.96 17.05 -0.58
CA LYS A 121 -3.29 15.68 -1.01
C LYS A 121 -4.43 15.05 -0.18
N LEU A 122 -4.43 15.25 1.14
CA LEU A 122 -5.49 14.80 2.04
C LEU A 122 -6.81 15.58 1.85
N ASP A 123 -6.71 16.89 1.58
CA ASP A 123 -7.88 17.75 1.35
C ASP A 123 -8.49 17.53 -0.04
N ALA A 124 -7.70 17.25 -1.09
CA ALA A 124 -8.19 16.89 -2.41
C ALA A 124 -8.94 15.54 -2.42
N ASP A 125 -8.47 14.56 -1.64
CA ASP A 125 -9.18 13.29 -1.44
C ASP A 125 -10.48 13.48 -0.61
N SER A 126 -10.55 14.52 0.23
CA SER A 126 -11.74 14.87 1.01
C SER A 126 -12.76 15.73 0.23
N ALA A 127 -12.28 16.54 -0.72
CA ALA A 127 -13.10 17.42 -1.54
C ALA A 127 -13.80 16.70 -2.71
N SER A 128 -13.56 15.40 -2.92
CA SER A 128 -14.27 14.57 -3.89
C SER A 128 -15.67 14.15 -3.40
N THR A 129 -16.41 15.08 -2.79
CA THR A 129 -17.86 14.98 -2.58
C THR A 129 -18.51 15.98 -3.53
N LEU A 130 -18.81 15.54 -4.76
CA LEU A 130 -19.52 16.36 -5.74
C LEU A 130 -20.92 16.74 -5.20
N PRO A 131 -21.42 17.96 -5.45
CA PRO A 131 -22.81 18.29 -5.17
C PRO A 131 -23.73 17.41 -6.04
N ALA A 132 -24.72 16.79 -5.40
CA ALA A 132 -25.62 15.80 -5.99
C ALA A 132 -26.63 16.35 -7.03
N ASP A 133 -26.36 17.51 -7.63
CA ASP A 133 -27.31 18.21 -8.50
C ASP A 133 -26.59 18.60 -9.80
N SER A 134 -26.58 17.71 -10.80
CA SER A 134 -26.48 18.02 -12.27
C SER A 134 -25.99 16.84 -13.12
N ILE A 135 -26.55 15.64 -12.97
CA ILE A 135 -26.43 14.60 -14.00
C ILE A 135 -27.84 14.15 -14.42
N GLN A 136 -28.39 14.82 -15.43
CA GLN A 136 -29.50 14.28 -16.21
C GLN A 136 -28.95 13.27 -17.22
N VAL A 137 -28.98 11.98 -16.86
CA VAL A 137 -28.83 10.90 -17.83
C VAL A 137 -30.20 10.27 -18.05
N VAL A 138 -30.68 10.37 -19.28
CA VAL A 138 -31.85 9.65 -19.79
C VAL A 138 -31.47 8.18 -19.88
N GLY A 139 -31.94 7.37 -18.95
CA GLY A 139 -31.78 5.92 -18.95
C GLY A 139 -32.94 5.28 -18.18
N ASP A 140 -33.66 4.37 -18.83
CA ASP A 140 -34.87 3.70 -18.36
C ASP A 140 -34.77 3.21 -16.91
N ALA A 141 -35.68 3.71 -16.07
CA ALA A 141 -35.81 3.35 -14.67
C ALA A 141 -36.42 1.95 -14.52
N LEU A 142 -35.64 1.02 -13.96
CA LEU A 142 -36.20 -0.16 -13.30
C LEU A 142 -36.84 0.29 -11.97
N PRO A 143 -38.03 -0.21 -11.61
CA PRO A 143 -38.72 0.21 -10.40
C PRO A 143 -38.03 -0.37 -9.16
N PHE A 144 -37.27 0.47 -8.46
CA PHE A 144 -36.84 0.19 -7.10
C PHE A 144 -38.07 0.11 -6.19
N ARG A 145 -38.33 -1.08 -5.65
CA ARG A 145 -39.35 -1.33 -4.64
C ARG A 145 -38.80 -0.87 -3.30
N GLU A 146 -39.25 0.30 -2.87
CA GLU A 146 -39.01 0.89 -1.56
C GLU A 146 -39.54 -0.05 -0.46
N ALA A 147 -38.63 -0.69 0.26
CA ALA A 147 -38.96 -1.52 1.41
C ALA A 147 -39.39 -0.61 2.55
N GLN A 148 -40.67 -0.66 2.90
CA GLN A 148 -41.24 0.07 4.03
C GLN A 148 -40.55 -0.34 5.33
N ALA A 149 -39.97 0.64 6.02
CA ALA A 149 -39.47 0.50 7.38
C ALA A 149 -40.62 0.17 8.33
N GLN A 150 -40.51 -0.98 8.99
CA GLN A 150 -41.43 -1.42 10.04
C GLN A 150 -40.88 -0.89 11.39
N PRO A 151 -41.67 -0.15 12.20
CA PRO A 151 -41.19 0.33 13.49
C PRO A 151 -41.04 -0.83 14.49
N PRO A 152 -40.02 -0.80 15.39
CA PRO A 152 -39.85 -1.82 16.41
C PRO A 152 -40.99 -1.74 17.44
N SER A 153 -41.67 -2.86 17.64
CA SER A 153 -42.62 -3.05 18.74
C SER A 153 -41.87 -3.07 20.07
N SER A 154 -42.28 -2.19 20.98
CA SER A 154 -42.01 -2.30 22.40
C SER A 154 -42.98 -3.29 23.04
N ALA A 155 -42.46 -4.27 23.78
CA ALA A 155 -43.09 -4.94 24.93
C ALA A 155 -42.06 -5.95 25.48
N LEU A 156 -41.57 -5.75 26.71
CA LEU A 156 -41.77 -6.63 27.88
C LEU A 156 -41.01 -7.96 27.73
N ASP A 157 -40.07 -8.34 28.61
CA ASP A 157 -40.30 -8.62 30.03
C ASP A 157 -38.95 -8.78 30.77
N ASP A 158 -39.02 -8.59 32.08
CA ASP A 158 -38.05 -8.93 33.12
C ASP A 158 -37.47 -10.37 32.98
N ASP A 159 -36.17 -10.53 33.22
CA ASP A 159 -35.65 -11.54 34.16
C ASP A 159 -34.14 -11.28 34.41
N ASP A 160 -33.88 -10.69 35.57
CA ASP A 160 -32.58 -10.60 36.23
C ASP A 160 -32.33 -11.93 36.97
N PRO A 161 -31.23 -12.62 36.67
CA PRO A 161 -30.48 -13.22 37.76
C PRO A 161 -28.98 -12.92 37.69
N GLU A 162 -28.49 -12.17 38.69
CA GLU A 162 -27.14 -12.37 39.23
C GLU A 162 -26.91 -13.86 39.56
N PRO A 163 -25.69 -14.37 39.32
CA PRO A 163 -24.93 -14.77 40.49
C PRO A 163 -23.43 -14.49 40.42
N ASP A 164 -22.94 -13.99 41.56
CA ASP A 164 -21.78 -14.47 42.31
C ASP A 164 -20.48 -14.84 41.56
N ALA A 165 -19.51 -13.95 41.74
CA ALA A 165 -18.19 -14.25 42.31
C ALA A 165 -17.56 -15.62 42.01
N LEU A 166 -16.67 -15.65 41.01
CA LEU A 166 -15.46 -16.47 41.07
C LEU A 166 -14.23 -15.62 40.71
N ARG A 167 -13.59 -15.13 41.77
CA ARG A 167 -12.17 -14.76 41.77
C ARG A 167 -11.37 -16.05 41.62
N GLU A 168 -10.76 -16.26 40.46
CA GLU A 168 -9.68 -17.24 40.31
C GLU A 168 -8.35 -16.49 40.14
N THR A 169 -7.58 -16.52 41.23
CA THR A 169 -6.19 -16.11 41.31
C THR A 169 -5.32 -17.12 40.57
N ILE A 170 -4.81 -16.76 39.41
CA ILE A 170 -3.69 -17.49 38.78
C ILE A 170 -2.41 -16.75 39.16
N GLY A 171 -1.78 -17.23 40.23
CA GLY A 171 -0.35 -17.08 40.44
C GLY A 171 0.38 -18.16 39.66
N LEU A 172 1.36 -17.75 38.85
CA LEU A 172 2.36 -18.62 38.27
C LEU A 172 3.71 -17.89 38.41
N ASP A 173 4.29 -18.07 39.59
CA ASP A 173 5.73 -18.08 39.78
C ASP A 173 6.31 -19.23 38.94
N ASP A 174 7.31 -18.96 38.12
CA ASP A 174 8.38 -19.93 37.86
C ASP A 174 9.65 -19.20 37.42
N ASP A 175 10.54 -19.06 38.41
CA ASP A 175 11.98 -18.85 38.28
C ASP A 175 12.61 -19.95 37.43
N HIS A 176 13.25 -19.58 36.31
CA HIS A 176 14.22 -20.45 35.66
C HIS A 176 15.63 -19.84 35.77
N PRO A 177 16.53 -20.44 36.60
CA PRO A 177 17.92 -20.03 36.66
C PRO A 177 18.69 -20.47 35.41
N LEU A 178 19.59 -19.57 35.01
CA LEU A 178 20.61 -19.76 33.99
C LEU A 178 21.46 -20.99 34.29
N SER A 179 21.52 -21.94 33.35
CA SER A 179 22.54 -22.99 33.35
C SER A 179 23.40 -22.87 32.11
N MET A 180 24.62 -22.37 32.30
CA MET A 180 25.74 -22.61 31.41
C MET A 180 26.18 -24.07 31.57
N THR A 181 26.36 -24.79 30.46
CA THR A 181 27.21 -25.98 30.42
C THR A 181 27.92 -26.09 29.09
N ASP A 182 29.20 -26.40 29.24
CA ASP A 182 30.27 -26.59 28.27
C ASP A 182 30.00 -27.55 27.10
N GLU A 183 30.61 -27.17 25.99
CA GLU A 183 31.41 -27.95 25.03
C GLU A 183 31.41 -29.51 25.02
N VAL A 184 31.07 -30.05 23.83
CA VAL A 184 31.75 -31.14 23.04
C VAL A 184 31.59 -32.59 23.57
N PRO A 185 31.54 -33.71 22.76
CA PRO A 185 31.87 -33.93 21.33
C PRO A 185 30.83 -34.70 20.46
N THR A 186 31.19 -34.76 19.17
CA THR A 186 30.82 -35.65 18.05
C THR A 186 30.23 -37.03 18.38
N ASP A 187 29.35 -37.45 17.46
CA ASP A 187 28.95 -38.82 17.10
C ASP A 187 27.54 -39.21 17.52
N ARG A 188 26.58 -39.02 16.61
CA ARG A 188 25.26 -39.65 16.66
C ARG A 188 24.74 -39.93 15.26
N THR A 189 24.97 -41.17 14.85
CA THR A 189 24.04 -42.01 14.09
C THR A 189 22.59 -41.58 14.34
N GLY A 190 21.87 -41.27 13.25
CA GLY A 190 20.51 -40.75 13.33
C GLY A 190 19.49 -41.71 13.92
N PRO A 191 18.39 -41.16 14.41
CA PRO A 191 17.07 -41.73 14.24
C PRO A 191 16.25 -40.80 13.33
N GLN A 192 15.79 -41.38 12.21
CA GLN A 192 14.50 -41.16 11.58
C GLN A 192 13.79 -39.85 11.98
N GLU A 193 13.78 -38.89 11.05
CA GLU A 193 12.81 -37.81 11.05
C GLU A 193 11.42 -38.45 10.94
N ASP A 194 10.74 -38.59 12.07
CA ASP A 194 9.29 -38.76 12.09
C ASP A 194 8.73 -37.48 11.48
N GLU A 195 8.47 -37.58 10.19
CA GLU A 195 7.66 -36.67 9.41
C GLU A 195 6.28 -36.60 10.08
N VAL A 196 6.14 -35.64 11.01
CA VAL A 196 4.83 -35.24 11.54
C VAL A 196 4.08 -34.61 10.38
N THR A 197 3.52 -35.47 9.54
CA THR A 197 2.44 -35.16 8.62
C THR A 197 1.25 -34.83 9.49
N VAL A 198 1.15 -33.57 9.90
CA VAL A 198 -0.14 -33.01 10.28
C VAL A 198 -1.00 -33.11 9.03
N ALA A 199 -1.76 -34.20 8.92
CA ALA A 199 -2.84 -34.33 7.96
C ALA A 199 -3.86 -33.25 8.31
N ILE A 200 -3.62 -32.04 7.81
CA ILE A 200 -4.66 -31.02 7.73
C ILE A 200 -5.65 -31.63 6.74
N ASP A 201 -6.76 -32.12 7.28
CA ASP A 201 -7.91 -32.66 6.56
C ASP A 201 -8.53 -31.51 5.76
N LEU A 202 -7.86 -31.10 4.68
CA LEU A 202 -8.39 -30.16 3.72
C LEU A 202 -9.56 -30.89 3.04
N PRO A 203 -10.80 -30.35 3.12
CA PRO A 203 -11.95 -30.98 2.51
C PRO A 203 -11.65 -31.23 1.03
N ALA A 204 -11.76 -32.48 0.59
CA ALA A 204 -11.44 -32.96 -0.75
C ALA A 204 -12.33 -32.38 -1.87
N ASP A 205 -13.12 -31.34 -1.55
CA ASP A 205 -14.17 -30.77 -2.37
C ASP A 205 -13.92 -29.28 -2.64
N VAL A 206 -12.65 -28.86 -2.73
CA VAL A 206 -12.31 -27.55 -3.29
C VAL A 206 -12.33 -27.69 -4.81
N PRO A 207 -13.37 -27.23 -5.52
CA PRO A 207 -13.43 -27.33 -6.98
C PRO A 207 -12.23 -26.62 -7.58
N LEU A 208 -11.32 -27.43 -8.14
CA LEU A 208 -10.11 -27.01 -8.84
C LEU A 208 -10.50 -26.41 -10.20
N GLY A 209 -11.24 -25.31 -10.18
CA GLY A 209 -11.81 -24.73 -11.39
C GLY A 209 -12.86 -23.63 -11.17
N ALA A 210 -12.96 -23.04 -9.98
CA ALA A 210 -13.80 -21.85 -9.81
C ALA A 210 -13.21 -20.72 -10.66
N GLU A 211 -13.81 -20.49 -11.84
CA GLU A 211 -13.45 -19.38 -12.70
C GLU A 211 -13.63 -18.08 -11.94
N ILE A 212 -12.56 -17.28 -11.85
CA ILE A 212 -12.63 -15.98 -11.20
C ILE A 212 -13.50 -15.09 -12.07
N PRO A 213 -14.60 -14.52 -11.52
CA PRO A 213 -15.41 -13.57 -12.26
C PRO A 213 -14.55 -12.45 -12.86
N ARG A 214 -14.80 -12.11 -14.13
CA ARG A 214 -13.95 -11.16 -14.89
C ARG A 214 -13.82 -9.79 -14.22
N HIS A 215 -14.84 -9.35 -13.49
CA HIS A 215 -14.81 -8.10 -12.75
C HIS A 215 -13.81 -8.12 -11.60
N LEU A 216 -13.66 -9.25 -10.91
CA LEU A 216 -12.65 -9.42 -9.85
C LEU A 216 -11.23 -9.43 -10.42
N ALA A 217 -11.04 -10.04 -11.59
CA ALA A 217 -9.76 -10.03 -12.28
C ALA A 217 -9.33 -8.62 -12.80
N ALA A 218 -10.31 -7.70 -12.91
CA ALA A 218 -10.12 -6.32 -13.34
C ALA A 218 -9.79 -5.35 -12.18
N LEU A 219 -9.80 -5.81 -10.92
CA LEU A 219 -9.32 -5.00 -9.80
C LEU A 219 -7.88 -4.55 -10.05
N THR A 220 -7.59 -3.30 -9.69
CA THR A 220 -6.22 -2.77 -9.68
C THR A 220 -5.49 -3.22 -8.41
N VAL A 221 -4.15 -3.18 -8.42
CA VAL A 221 -3.33 -3.50 -7.23
C VAL A 221 -3.67 -2.58 -6.05
N VAL A 222 -4.02 -1.32 -6.33
CA VAL A 222 -4.43 -0.31 -5.34
C VAL A 222 -5.74 -0.73 -4.68
N GLN A 223 -6.75 -1.12 -5.46
CA GLN A 223 -8.05 -1.56 -4.93
C GLN A 223 -7.93 -2.87 -4.14
N TYR A 224 -7.15 -3.82 -4.64
CA TYR A 224 -6.90 -5.07 -3.91
C TYR A 224 -6.17 -4.82 -2.59
N ALA A 225 -5.16 -3.95 -2.57
CA ALA A 225 -4.47 -3.55 -1.35
C ALA A 225 -5.42 -2.87 -0.34
N ALA A 226 -6.29 -1.97 -0.81
CA ALA A 226 -7.30 -1.32 0.02
C ALA A 226 -8.30 -2.32 0.63
N LEU A 227 -8.83 -3.25 -0.20
CA LEU A 227 -9.69 -4.35 0.25
C LEU A 227 -9.02 -5.17 1.38
N CYS A 228 -7.77 -5.58 1.18
CA CYS A 228 -7.04 -6.35 2.19
C CYS A 228 -6.82 -5.54 3.48
N ALA A 229 -6.44 -4.27 3.36
CA ALA A 229 -6.19 -3.41 4.52
C ALA A 229 -7.45 -3.13 5.33
N GLU A 230 -8.58 -2.85 4.67
CA GLU A 230 -9.87 -2.64 5.34
C GLU A 230 -10.30 -3.90 6.11
N CYS A 231 -10.23 -5.09 5.49
CA CYS A 231 -10.57 -6.35 6.16
C CYS A 231 -9.63 -6.67 7.34
N ALA A 232 -8.35 -6.29 7.27
CA ALA A 232 -7.39 -6.52 8.35
C ALA A 232 -7.67 -5.63 9.57
N VAL A 233 -8.10 -4.38 9.34
CA VAL A 233 -8.40 -3.43 10.42
C VAL A 233 -9.78 -3.65 11.03
N HIS A 234 -10.78 -4.02 10.21
CA HIS A 234 -12.19 -4.18 10.63
C HIS A 234 -12.69 -5.61 10.36
N PRO A 235 -12.22 -6.62 11.13
CA PRO A 235 -12.55 -8.02 10.90
C PRO A 235 -14.05 -8.33 11.04
N GLU A 236 -14.81 -7.52 11.78
CA GLU A 236 -16.25 -7.65 11.95
C GLU A 236 -17.07 -7.07 10.78
N TRP A 237 -16.42 -6.36 9.83
CA TRP A 237 -17.05 -5.74 8.66
C TRP A 237 -16.64 -6.42 7.34
N VAL A 238 -16.06 -7.62 7.39
CA VAL A 238 -15.52 -8.31 6.21
C VAL A 238 -16.57 -8.47 5.10
N ASP A 239 -17.81 -8.85 5.43
CA ASP A 239 -18.87 -9.03 4.42
C ASP A 239 -19.29 -7.70 3.76
N PRO A 240 -19.62 -6.61 4.52
CA PRO A 240 -19.85 -5.28 3.94
C PRO A 240 -18.68 -4.76 3.10
N ILE A 241 -17.44 -4.99 3.55
CA ILE A 241 -16.24 -4.57 2.82
C ILE A 241 -16.14 -5.35 1.51
N ASN A 242 -16.21 -6.68 1.54
CA ASN A 242 -16.19 -7.54 0.35
C ASN A 242 -17.26 -7.12 -0.67
N ALA A 243 -18.49 -6.84 -0.22
CA ALA A 243 -19.57 -6.38 -1.09
C ALA A 243 -19.24 -5.07 -1.83
N ARG A 244 -18.56 -4.12 -1.18
CA ARG A 244 -18.11 -2.86 -1.80
C ARG A 244 -17.13 -3.10 -2.96
N TYR A 245 -16.30 -4.14 -2.84
CA TYR A 245 -15.37 -4.57 -3.88
C TYR A 245 -15.95 -5.65 -4.80
N GLN A 246 -17.27 -5.85 -4.78
CA GLN A 246 -18.00 -6.82 -5.62
C GLN A 246 -17.57 -8.28 -5.43
N VAL A 247 -17.04 -8.60 -4.25
CA VAL A 247 -16.73 -9.96 -3.81
C VAL A 247 -17.96 -10.49 -3.09
N SER A 248 -18.67 -11.43 -3.71
CA SER A 248 -20.02 -11.81 -3.29
C SER A 248 -20.02 -12.88 -2.20
N ASN A 249 -18.95 -13.67 -2.12
CA ASN A 249 -18.83 -14.78 -1.19
C ASN A 249 -17.38 -15.12 -0.88
N HIS A 250 -17.18 -15.96 0.14
CA HIS A 250 -15.86 -16.38 0.59
C HIS A 250 -15.06 -17.14 -0.48
N GLN A 251 -15.72 -17.92 -1.33
CA GLN A 251 -15.06 -18.66 -2.41
C GLN A 251 -14.46 -17.70 -3.47
N GLU A 252 -15.21 -16.67 -3.87
CA GLU A 252 -14.72 -15.60 -4.74
C GLU A 252 -13.54 -14.87 -4.09
N ARG A 253 -13.61 -14.61 -2.77
CA ARG A 253 -12.50 -13.98 -2.05
C ARG A 253 -11.23 -14.83 -2.11
N GLN A 254 -11.33 -16.11 -1.82
CA GLN A 254 -10.18 -17.03 -1.90
C GLN A 254 -9.60 -17.14 -3.31
N ALA A 255 -10.46 -17.14 -4.33
CA ALA A 255 -10.02 -17.19 -5.72
C ALA A 255 -9.30 -15.89 -6.13
N LEU A 256 -9.80 -14.73 -5.69
CA LEU A 256 -9.16 -13.44 -5.86
C LEU A 256 -7.79 -13.38 -5.17
N ASP A 257 -7.70 -13.81 -3.90
CA ASP A 257 -6.45 -13.81 -3.14
C ASP A 257 -5.38 -14.71 -3.80
N ARG A 258 -5.80 -15.87 -4.33
CA ARG A 258 -4.91 -16.79 -5.06
C ARG A 258 -4.37 -16.16 -6.35
N LEU A 259 -5.23 -15.53 -7.15
CA LEU A 259 -4.83 -14.83 -8.37
C LEU A 259 -3.80 -13.74 -8.09
N TRP A 260 -4.01 -12.94 -7.04
CA TRP A 260 -3.08 -11.88 -6.70
C TRP A 260 -1.75 -12.41 -6.16
N LYS A 261 -1.78 -13.50 -5.39
CA LYS A 261 -0.57 -14.20 -4.95
C LYS A 261 0.24 -14.72 -6.14
N GLU A 262 -0.41 -15.32 -7.13
CA GLU A 262 0.23 -15.79 -8.37
C GLU A 262 0.81 -14.62 -9.17
N ARG A 263 0.08 -13.52 -9.33
CA ARG A 263 0.57 -12.31 -10.01
C ARG A 263 1.80 -11.71 -9.33
N MET A 264 1.77 -11.58 -8.00
CA MET A 264 2.89 -11.05 -7.23
C MET A 264 4.11 -11.98 -7.24
N ALA A 265 3.91 -13.30 -7.31
CA ALA A 265 5.01 -14.25 -7.46
C ALA A 265 5.72 -14.16 -8.83
N ILE A 266 5.06 -13.59 -9.85
CA ILE A 266 5.64 -13.36 -11.18
C ILE A 266 6.30 -11.97 -11.25
N ASP A 267 5.77 -10.99 -10.54
CA ASP A 267 6.21 -9.59 -10.58
C ASP A 267 6.49 -9.04 -9.17
N ASP A 268 7.77 -9.08 -8.77
CA ASP A 268 8.25 -8.53 -7.49
C ASP A 268 7.92 -7.03 -7.33
N GLN A 269 7.81 -6.26 -8.41
CA GLN A 269 7.44 -4.85 -8.31
C GLN A 269 5.97 -4.69 -7.93
N LEU A 270 5.11 -5.57 -8.44
CA LEU A 270 3.70 -5.60 -8.07
C LEU A 270 3.52 -5.88 -6.57
N GLU A 271 4.32 -6.78 -6.00
CA GLU A 271 4.32 -7.04 -4.56
C GLU A 271 4.73 -5.79 -3.76
N LEU A 272 5.80 -5.10 -4.17
CA LEU A 272 6.25 -3.86 -3.51
C LEU A 272 5.17 -2.77 -3.55
N VAL A 273 4.52 -2.57 -4.71
CA VAL A 273 3.41 -1.63 -4.86
C VAL A 273 2.24 -2.02 -3.95
N TRP A 274 1.85 -3.30 -3.93
CA TRP A 274 0.79 -3.79 -3.05
C TRP A 274 1.11 -3.54 -1.57
N ARG A 275 2.32 -3.89 -1.10
CA ARG A 275 2.75 -3.68 0.30
C ARG A 275 2.68 -2.21 0.70
N TRP A 276 3.13 -1.31 -0.17
CA TRP A 276 3.09 0.13 0.09
C TRP A 276 1.65 0.63 0.24
N HIS A 277 0.77 0.27 -0.71
CA HIS A 277 -0.64 0.65 -0.64
C HIS A 277 -1.33 0.03 0.57
N PHE A 278 -1.05 -1.24 0.89
CA PHE A 278 -1.62 -1.93 2.03
C PHE A 278 -1.29 -1.19 3.33
N ALA A 279 -0.01 -0.90 3.59
CA ALA A 279 0.42 -0.17 4.79
C ALA A 279 -0.22 1.23 4.89
N ARG A 280 -0.32 1.94 3.75
CA ARG A 280 -0.99 3.25 3.70
C ARG A 280 -2.48 3.15 4.04
N TYR A 281 -3.20 2.19 3.46
CA TYR A 281 -4.64 2.03 3.72
C TYR A 281 -4.92 1.49 5.12
N GLU A 282 -4.05 0.64 5.65
CA GLU A 282 -4.16 0.14 7.03
C GLU A 282 -4.10 1.31 8.02
N GLN A 283 -3.16 2.24 7.82
CA GLN A 283 -3.06 3.45 8.64
C GLN A 283 -4.30 4.35 8.50
N LEU A 284 -4.82 4.52 7.29
CA LEU A 284 -6.03 5.32 7.05
C LEU A 284 -7.27 4.70 7.68
N ALA A 285 -7.41 3.37 7.62
CA ALA A 285 -8.55 2.64 8.16
C ALA A 285 -8.56 2.65 9.70
N LYS A 286 -7.39 2.70 10.36
CA LYS A 286 -7.26 2.83 11.82
C LYS A 286 -7.69 4.20 12.36
N ASN A 287 -7.68 5.22 11.51
CA ASN A 287 -8.02 6.59 11.88
C ASN A 287 -9.50 6.94 11.64
N ARG A 288 -10.31 5.99 11.17
CA ARG A 288 -11.76 6.14 10.97
C ARG A 288 -12.51 5.54 12.14
#